data_AF-G7YAQ9-F1
#
_entry.id   AF-G7YAQ9-F1
#
_cell.length_a   1.000
_cell.length_b   1.000
_cell.length_c   1.000
_cell.angle_alpha   90.00
_cell.angle_beta   90.00
_cell.angle_gamma   90.00
#
_symmetry.space_group_name_H-M   'P 1'
#
loop_
_entity.id
_entity.type
_entity.pdbx_description
1 polymer ?
#
loop_
_entity_poly.entity_id
_entity_poly.type
_entity_poly.pdbx_seq_one_letter_code
_entity_poly.pdbx_strand_id
1 'polypeptide(L)'
;MQKACDRIKGAMTSVFLNHDSQLKLAIAAALEHCKAHYKLENPECRIANYLYSDCKVVAGHIQAIEFIEQHAPQFRIRRVKRLPVNGAFHTSLMRSAVEPVSRAVSRVDQLKSPSIPVVSALDILPYTTVESLRRKLSLQLVRPVKWEQTLHALYIRPPDTPFPVTVEPGPGKQLGAMLRMANRKAFAHYRALEV
;
A
#
# COMPACT_ATOMS: atom_id res chain seq x y z
N MET A 1 1.33 -6.98 15.24
CA MET A 1 1.11 -5.67 14.57
C MET A 1 0.50 -4.66 15.52
N GLN A 2 -0.62 -4.95 16.20
CA GLN A 2 -1.26 -4.00 17.14
C GLN A 2 -0.30 -3.35 18.14
N LYS A 3 0.58 -4.13 18.80
CA LYS A 3 1.62 -3.59 19.70
C LYS A 3 2.51 -2.50 19.08
N ALA A 4 2.79 -2.56 17.77
CA ALA A 4 3.57 -1.52 17.08
C ALA A 4 2.74 -0.24 16.90
N CYS A 5 1.46 -0.40 16.55
CA CYS A 5 0.49 0.70 16.44
C CYS A 5 0.23 1.39 17.80
N ASP A 6 0.22 0.62 18.89
CA ASP A 6 0.05 1.17 20.23
C ASP A 6 1.28 1.97 20.68
N ARG A 7 2.48 1.52 20.28
CA ARG A 7 3.75 2.17 20.61
C ARG A 7 3.96 3.49 19.87
N ILE A 8 3.60 3.55 18.58
CA ILE A 8 3.74 4.77 17.77
C ILE A 8 2.41 5.04 17.06
N LYS A 9 1.77 6.15 17.43
CA LYS A 9 0.52 6.59 16.82
C LYS A 9 0.77 7.03 15.37
N GLY A 10 0.19 6.29 14.44
CA GLY A 10 0.26 6.57 13.02
C GLY A 10 -1.09 6.40 12.36
N ALA A 11 -1.22 6.93 11.15
CA ALA A 11 -2.44 6.86 10.37
C ALA A 11 -2.12 6.64 8.89
N MET A 12 -3.17 6.38 8.12
CA MET A 12 -3.10 6.28 6.66
C MET A 12 -4.27 7.03 6.04
N THR A 13 -4.03 7.75 4.95
CA THR A 13 -5.07 8.47 4.20
C THR A 13 -4.91 8.21 2.71
N SER A 14 -6.02 7.93 2.03
CA SER A 14 -6.04 7.88 0.57
C SER A 14 -6.02 9.30 0.04
N VAL A 15 -5.06 9.62 -0.82
CA VAL A 15 -4.98 10.89 -1.54
C VAL A 15 -5.41 10.66 -2.99
N PHE A 16 -6.34 11.48 -3.46
CA PHE A 16 -6.82 11.49 -4.84
C PHE A 16 -6.20 12.69 -5.53
N LEU A 17 -5.48 12.43 -6.61
CA LEU A 17 -4.60 13.38 -7.28
C LEU A 17 -5.19 13.80 -8.63
N ASN A 18 -4.70 14.94 -9.12
CA ASN A 18 -4.80 15.44 -10.48
C ASN A 18 -3.37 15.56 -11.05
N HIS A 19 -3.25 15.86 -12.34
CA HIS A 19 -1.97 16.08 -13.01
C HIS A 19 -1.07 17.14 -12.36
N ASP A 20 -1.65 18.14 -11.68
CA ASP A 20 -0.98 19.26 -11.04
C ASP A 20 -0.91 19.15 -9.50
N SER A 21 -1.35 18.02 -8.93
CA SER A 21 -1.26 17.79 -7.49
C SER A 21 0.18 17.72 -7.01
N GLN A 22 0.49 18.46 -5.95
CA GLN A 22 1.83 18.63 -5.41
C GLN A 22 2.11 17.69 -4.23
N LEU A 23 1.83 16.39 -4.37
CA LEU A 23 1.90 15.43 -3.26
C LEU A 23 3.29 15.38 -2.57
N LYS A 24 4.38 15.50 -3.34
CA LYS A 24 5.74 15.53 -2.78
C LYS A 24 5.96 16.74 -1.86
N LEU A 25 5.44 17.91 -2.25
CA LEU A 25 5.51 19.12 -1.43
C LEU A 25 4.62 18.99 -0.19
N ALA A 26 3.43 18.40 -0.32
CA ALA A 26 2.55 18.13 0.81
C ALA A 26 3.23 17.24 1.87
N ILE A 27 3.90 16.17 1.43
CA ILE A 27 4.66 15.27 2.31
C ILE A 27 5.84 16.00 2.98
N ALA A 28 6.60 16.79 2.22
CA ALA A 28 7.72 17.57 2.78
C ALA A 28 7.24 18.58 3.83
N ALA A 29 6.17 19.33 3.53
CA ALA A 29 5.56 20.28 4.46
C ALA A 29 5.03 19.59 5.73
N ALA A 30 4.42 18.40 5.59
CA ALA A 30 3.95 17.61 6.72
C ALA A 30 5.08 17.17 7.66
N LEU A 31 6.22 16.77 7.08
CA LEU A 31 7.42 16.40 7.84
C LEU A 31 7.98 17.61 8.59
N GLU A 32 8.10 18.76 7.94
CA GLU A 32 8.58 19.99 8.59
C GLU A 32 7.62 20.48 9.68
N HIS A 33 6.31 20.41 9.44
CA HIS A 33 5.30 20.70 10.45
C HIS A 33 5.47 19.82 11.70
N CYS A 34 5.72 18.53 11.50
CA CYS A 34 5.99 17.59 12.59
C CYS A 34 7.23 17.95 13.41
N LYS A 35 8.32 18.38 12.76
CA LYS A 35 9.53 18.83 13.46
C LYS A 35 9.28 20.13 14.23
N ALA A 36 8.69 21.13 13.56
CA ALA A 36 8.55 22.48 14.09
C ALA A 36 7.54 22.55 15.25
N HIS A 37 6.39 21.88 15.13
CA HIS A 37 5.29 22.02 16.09
C HIS A 37 5.19 20.89 17.10
N TYR A 38 5.63 19.69 16.75
CA TYR A 38 5.54 18.50 17.62
C TYR A 38 6.90 17.99 18.11
N LYS A 39 8.00 18.63 17.68
CA LYS A 39 9.38 18.28 18.08
C LYS A 39 9.69 16.80 17.87
N LEU A 40 9.09 16.18 16.85
CA LEU A 40 9.42 14.81 16.48
C LEU A 40 10.83 14.79 15.90
N GLU A 41 11.74 14.03 16.51
CA GLU A 41 13.12 13.90 16.04
C GLU A 41 13.20 13.23 14.65
N ASN A 42 12.40 12.17 14.47
CA ASN A 42 12.38 11.35 13.26
C ASN A 42 10.94 11.23 12.72
N PRO A 43 10.36 12.33 12.20
CA PRO A 43 9.02 12.28 11.65
C PRO A 43 9.00 11.41 10.39
N GLU A 44 7.86 10.81 10.14
CA GLU A 44 7.66 9.88 9.04
C GLU A 44 6.36 10.25 8.36
N CYS A 45 6.42 10.39 7.04
CA CYS A 45 5.29 10.54 6.15
C CYS A 45 5.75 10.13 4.75
N ARG A 46 5.10 9.12 4.15
CA ARG A 46 5.46 8.63 2.81
C ARG A 46 4.29 7.97 2.12
N ILE A 47 4.42 7.75 0.81
CA ILE A 47 3.50 6.88 0.08
C ILE A 47 3.70 5.44 0.58
N ALA A 48 2.63 4.87 1.14
CA ALA A 48 2.55 3.49 1.61
C ALA A 48 1.95 2.55 0.55
N ASN A 49 1.03 3.04 -0.29
CA ASN A 49 0.44 2.23 -1.35
C ASN A 49 0.34 3.03 -2.65
N TYR A 50 0.87 2.47 -3.73
CA TYR A 50 0.68 2.96 -5.09
C TYR A 50 -0.50 2.21 -5.70
N LEU A 51 -1.72 2.78 -5.68
CA LEU A 51 -2.94 2.05 -6.08
C LEU A 51 -3.18 2.11 -7.59
N TYR A 52 -3.27 3.33 -8.14
CA TYR A 52 -3.39 3.64 -9.56
C TYR A 52 -2.96 5.10 -9.77
N SER A 53 -2.82 5.59 -11.00
CA SER A 53 -2.14 6.85 -11.31
C SER A 53 -2.64 8.03 -10.46
N ASP A 54 -3.97 8.17 -10.33
CA ASP A 54 -4.63 9.26 -9.61
C ASP A 54 -4.91 8.97 -8.12
N CYS A 55 -4.48 7.84 -7.57
CA CYS A 55 -4.69 7.54 -6.16
C CYS A 55 -3.54 6.80 -5.51
N LYS A 56 -3.10 7.33 -4.37
CA LYS A 56 -2.08 6.74 -3.51
C LYS A 56 -2.60 6.70 -2.08
N VAL A 57 -2.00 5.88 -1.24
CA VAL A 57 -2.19 5.96 0.21
C VAL A 57 -0.92 6.54 0.81
N VAL A 58 -1.06 7.60 1.58
CA VAL A 58 0.02 8.18 2.38
C VAL A 58 -0.14 7.69 3.81
N ALA A 59 0.99 7.34 4.44
CA ALA A 59 1.04 6.87 5.81
C ALA A 59 2.22 7.49 6.55
N GLY A 60 2.06 7.67 7.86
CA GLY A 60 3.07 8.33 8.69
C GLY A 60 2.59 8.55 10.11
N HIS A 61 3.32 9.38 10.85
CA HIS A 61 2.88 9.88 12.16
C HIS A 61 1.51 10.54 12.02
N ILE A 62 0.66 10.38 13.04
CA ILE A 62 -0.73 10.88 12.98
C ILE A 62 -0.80 12.38 12.66
N GLN A 63 0.11 13.18 13.23
CA GLN A 63 0.22 14.61 12.99
C GLN A 63 0.55 14.95 11.52
N ALA A 64 1.40 14.14 10.87
CA ALA A 64 1.75 14.36 9.47
C ALA A 64 0.55 14.08 8.54
N ILE A 65 -0.25 13.06 8.89
CA ILE A 65 -1.46 12.71 8.12
C ILE A 65 -2.55 13.76 8.33
N GLU A 66 -2.75 14.22 9.56
CA GLU A 66 -3.69 15.31 9.88
C GLU A 66 -3.30 16.60 9.15
N PHE A 67 -2.01 16.93 9.09
CA PHE A 67 -1.52 18.06 8.30
C PHE A 67 -1.92 17.94 6.83
N ILE A 68 -1.65 16.79 6.19
CA ILE A 68 -2.02 16.57 4.78
C ILE A 68 -3.54 16.68 4.59
N GLU A 69 -4.33 16.14 5.52
CA GLU A 69 -5.78 16.19 5.41
C GLU A 69 -6.35 17.60 5.52
N GLN A 70 -5.78 18.44 6.38
CA GLN A 70 -6.19 19.84 6.57
C GLN A 70 -5.71 20.75 5.43
N HIS A 71 -4.52 20.48 4.87
CA HIS A 71 -3.86 21.37 3.90
C HIS A 71 -3.93 20.87 2.46
N ALA A 72 -4.64 19.76 2.19
CA ALA A 72 -4.78 19.16 0.86
C ALA A 72 -5.11 20.16 -0.26
N PRO A 73 -6.03 21.13 -0.09
CA PRO A 73 -6.32 22.12 -1.14
C PRO A 73 -5.13 22.99 -1.52
N GLN A 74 -4.25 23.33 -0.57
CA GLN A 74 -3.06 24.16 -0.80
C GLN A 74 -2.06 23.48 -1.74
N PHE A 75 -2.03 22.14 -1.72
CA PHE A 75 -1.20 21.31 -2.58
C PHE A 75 -1.95 20.78 -3.81
N ARG A 76 -3.14 21.32 -4.12
CA ARG A 76 -3.99 20.92 -5.24
C ARG A 76 -4.33 19.41 -5.22
N ILE A 77 -4.39 18.81 -4.03
CA ILE A 77 -4.86 17.43 -3.85
C ILE A 77 -6.38 17.46 -3.93
N ARG A 78 -6.95 16.75 -4.90
CA ARG A 78 -8.39 16.79 -5.20
C ARG A 78 -9.24 16.34 -4.03
N ARG A 79 -8.83 15.27 -3.34
CA ARG A 79 -9.57 14.71 -2.20
C ARG A 79 -8.64 13.91 -1.30
N VAL A 80 -8.96 13.87 -0.02
CA VAL A 80 -8.38 12.94 0.96
C VAL A 80 -9.46 12.07 1.60
N LYS A 81 -9.12 10.85 2.01
CA LYS A 81 -10.02 9.96 2.75
C LYS A 81 -9.23 9.13 3.76
N ARG A 82 -9.40 9.41 5.05
CA ARG A 82 -8.80 8.64 6.15
C ARG A 82 -9.20 7.16 6.05
N LEU A 83 -8.23 6.27 6.23
CA LEU A 83 -8.49 4.83 6.30
C LEU A 83 -8.84 4.44 7.73
N PRO A 84 -9.78 3.50 7.94
CA PRO A 84 -10.20 3.05 9.27
C PRO A 84 -9.18 2.05 9.86
N VAL A 85 -7.95 2.51 10.06
CA VAL A 85 -6.83 1.71 10.58
C VAL A 85 -6.05 2.49 11.62
N ASN A 86 -5.55 1.79 12.65
CA ASN A 86 -4.91 2.42 13.81
C ASN A 86 -3.38 2.49 13.71
N GLY A 87 -2.80 2.44 12.50
CA GLY A 87 -1.35 2.49 12.31
C GLY A 87 -0.94 2.86 10.90
N ALA A 88 0.34 3.23 10.76
CA ALA A 88 0.96 3.59 9.50
C ALA A 88 1.62 2.38 8.82
N PHE A 89 0.81 1.47 8.28
CA PHE A 89 1.33 0.28 7.60
C PHE A 89 2.22 0.65 6.40
N HIS A 90 3.17 -0.23 6.07
CA HIS A 90 4.11 -0.07 4.96
C HIS A 90 5.11 1.09 5.13
N THR A 91 5.32 1.52 6.39
CA THR A 91 6.27 2.59 6.77
C THR A 91 7.29 2.10 7.79
N SER A 92 8.31 2.91 8.07
CA SER A 92 9.30 2.59 9.10
C SER A 92 8.71 2.46 10.50
N LEU A 93 7.53 3.05 10.77
CA LEU A 93 6.87 3.01 12.08
C LEU A 93 6.42 1.61 12.48
N MET A 94 6.28 0.70 11.50
CA MET A 94 5.96 -0.71 11.75
C MET A 94 7.19 -1.59 12.03
N ARG A 95 8.40 -1.02 12.12
CA ARG A 95 9.65 -1.80 12.27
C ARG A 95 9.64 -2.73 13.48
N SER A 96 9.05 -2.32 14.59
CA SER A 96 8.92 -3.16 15.79
C SER A 96 8.05 -4.40 15.58
N ALA A 97 7.20 -4.45 14.55
CA ALA A 97 6.39 -5.60 14.21
C ALA A 97 7.10 -6.61 13.28
N VAL A 98 8.22 -6.24 12.65
CA VAL A 98 8.91 -7.08 11.65
C VAL A 98 9.41 -8.38 12.28
N GLU A 99 10.13 -8.29 13.39
CA GLU A 99 10.72 -9.46 14.05
C GLU A 99 9.65 -10.40 14.63
N PRO A 100 8.60 -9.92 15.34
CA PRO A 100 7.50 -10.77 15.77
C PRO A 100 6.78 -11.48 14.63
N VAL A 101 6.54 -10.79 13.50
CA VAL A 101 5.91 -11.42 12.33
C VAL A 101 6.86 -12.43 11.69
N SER A 102 8.15 -12.12 11.56
CA SER A 102 9.14 -13.05 11.02
C SER A 102 9.19 -14.35 11.84
N ARG A 103 9.17 -14.26 13.18
CA ARG A 103 9.08 -15.43 14.06
C ARG A 103 7.78 -16.21 13.92
N ALA A 104 6.65 -15.51 13.74
CA ALA A 104 5.37 -16.18 13.53
C ALA A 104 5.36 -16.94 12.19
N VAL A 105 5.87 -16.31 11.13
CA VAL A 105 6.00 -16.90 9.79
C VAL A 105 7.00 -18.06 9.77
N SER A 106 8.07 -18.01 10.56
CA SER A 106 9.04 -19.11 10.63
C SER A 106 8.49 -20.37 11.30
N ARG A 107 7.45 -20.25 12.14
CA ARG A 107 6.76 -21.38 12.80
C ARG A 107 5.75 -22.10 11.90
N VAL A 108 5.57 -21.65 10.67
CA VAL A 108 4.72 -22.33 9.69
C VAL A 108 5.54 -23.43 9.03
N ASP A 109 5.38 -24.66 9.51
CA ASP A 109 6.18 -25.83 9.10
C ASP A 109 5.86 -26.28 7.66
N GLN A 110 4.59 -26.23 7.26
CA GLN A 110 4.13 -26.74 5.94
C GLN A 110 4.05 -25.65 4.86
N LEU A 111 4.84 -24.58 4.98
CA LEU A 111 4.89 -23.53 3.97
C LEU A 111 5.62 -24.03 2.71
N LYS A 112 4.92 -24.07 1.57
CA LYS A 112 5.46 -24.54 0.29
C LYS A 112 5.61 -23.39 -0.71
N SER A 113 6.51 -23.55 -1.67
CA SER A 113 6.54 -22.64 -2.83
C SER A 113 5.20 -22.74 -3.58
N PRO A 114 4.63 -21.60 -4.04
CA PRO A 114 3.37 -21.62 -4.77
C PRO A 114 3.47 -22.44 -6.06
N SER A 115 2.51 -23.33 -6.31
CA SER A 115 2.40 -24.09 -7.56
C SER A 115 1.91 -23.23 -8.73
N ILE A 116 1.25 -22.11 -8.43
CA ILE A 116 0.84 -21.07 -9.36
C ILE A 116 1.67 -19.82 -9.06
N PRO A 117 2.18 -19.09 -10.06
CA PRO A 117 2.94 -17.87 -9.82
C PRO A 117 2.17 -16.87 -8.96
N VAL A 118 2.70 -16.55 -7.78
CA VAL A 118 2.18 -15.48 -6.91
C VAL A 118 3.15 -14.32 -6.96
N VAL A 119 2.68 -13.15 -7.38
CA VAL A 119 3.52 -11.95 -7.54
C VAL A 119 3.53 -11.13 -6.26
N SER A 120 4.73 -10.81 -5.78
CA SER A 120 4.94 -9.92 -4.63
C SER A 120 4.65 -8.46 -5.01
N ALA A 121 3.80 -7.80 -4.23
CA ALA A 121 3.55 -6.36 -4.40
C ALA A 121 4.70 -5.46 -3.90
N LEU A 122 5.81 -6.02 -3.46
CA LEU A 122 6.98 -5.25 -3.00
C LEU A 122 7.97 -4.95 -4.13
N ASP A 123 8.32 -6.00 -4.87
CA ASP A 123 9.34 -5.99 -5.91
C ASP A 123 8.81 -6.44 -7.28
N ILE A 124 7.53 -6.82 -7.37
CA ILE A 124 6.85 -7.17 -8.63
C ILE A 124 7.47 -8.44 -9.24
N LEU A 125 8.01 -9.33 -8.38
CA LEU A 125 8.58 -10.60 -8.77
C LEU A 125 7.79 -11.77 -8.19
N PRO A 126 7.71 -12.91 -8.89
CA PRO A 126 7.09 -14.10 -8.33
C PRO A 126 7.83 -14.58 -7.08
N TYR A 127 7.11 -15.21 -6.16
CA TYR A 127 7.71 -15.99 -5.09
C TYR A 127 8.25 -17.30 -5.66
N THR A 128 9.58 -17.47 -5.65
CA THR A 128 10.25 -18.66 -6.20
C THR A 128 10.68 -19.66 -5.13
N THR A 129 10.95 -19.18 -3.91
CA THR A 129 11.38 -20.02 -2.78
C THR A 129 10.62 -19.67 -1.51
N VAL A 130 10.47 -20.66 -0.62
CA VAL A 130 9.88 -20.48 0.72
C VAL A 130 10.63 -19.42 1.51
N GLU A 131 11.96 -19.41 1.45
CA GLU A 131 12.78 -18.40 2.15
C GLU A 131 12.50 -16.98 1.64
N SER A 132 12.43 -16.79 0.32
CA SER A 132 12.07 -15.51 -0.30
C SER A 132 10.68 -15.06 0.15
N LEU A 133 9.72 -15.98 0.19
CA LEU A 133 8.36 -15.73 0.68
C LEU A 133 8.37 -15.27 2.14
N ARG A 134 9.01 -16.03 3.06
CA ARG A 134 9.08 -15.69 4.49
C ARG A 134 9.68 -14.30 4.72
N ARG A 135 10.80 -14.02 4.04
CA ARG A 135 11.49 -12.73 4.13
C ARG A 135 10.61 -11.59 3.63
N LYS A 136 10.00 -11.74 2.45
CA LYS A 136 9.17 -10.71 1.83
C LYS A 136 7.90 -10.43 2.63
N LEU A 137 7.23 -11.44 3.20
CA LEU A 137 6.06 -11.24 4.07
C LEU A 137 6.38 -10.30 5.24
N SER A 138 7.55 -10.46 5.85
CA SER A 138 7.98 -9.61 6.97
C SER A 138 8.37 -8.20 6.50
N LEU A 139 9.04 -8.09 5.35
CA LEU A 139 9.41 -6.80 4.77
C LEU A 139 8.20 -5.97 4.31
N GLN A 140 7.08 -6.62 3.98
CA GLN A 140 5.87 -5.95 3.54
C GLN A 140 5.31 -4.99 4.59
N LEU A 141 5.56 -5.24 5.88
CA LEU A 141 5.09 -4.36 6.95
C LEU A 141 5.70 -2.95 6.88
N VAL A 142 6.91 -2.82 6.32
CA VAL A 142 7.72 -1.59 6.37
C VAL A 142 8.10 -1.03 5.01
N ARG A 143 7.56 -1.62 3.94
CA ARG A 143 7.84 -1.20 2.56
C ARG A 143 6.53 -0.98 1.81
N PRO A 144 6.51 0.00 0.88
CA PRO A 144 5.30 0.35 0.18
C PRO A 144 4.78 -0.78 -0.72
N VAL A 145 3.47 -0.87 -0.82
CA VAL A 145 2.75 -1.75 -1.74
C VAL A 145 2.70 -1.09 -3.12
N LYS A 146 3.29 -1.76 -4.12
CA LYS A 146 3.36 -1.30 -5.51
C LYS A 146 2.22 -1.90 -6.35
N TRP A 147 0.99 -1.68 -5.92
CA TRP A 147 -0.20 -2.33 -6.50
C TRP A 147 -0.40 -1.96 -7.99
N GLU A 148 -0.29 -0.69 -8.35
CA GLU A 148 -0.36 -0.20 -9.73
C GLU A 148 0.65 -0.92 -10.63
N GLN A 149 1.90 -1.04 -10.18
CA GLN A 149 2.96 -1.72 -10.92
C GLN A 149 2.73 -3.23 -11.01
N THR A 150 2.20 -3.84 -9.95
CA THR A 150 1.80 -5.25 -9.96
C THR A 150 0.70 -5.50 -10.99
N LEU A 151 -0.32 -4.62 -11.08
CA LEU A 151 -1.36 -4.73 -12.10
C LEU A 151 -0.77 -4.59 -13.51
N HIS A 152 0.14 -3.63 -13.74
CA HIS A 152 0.81 -3.50 -15.04
C HIS A 152 1.58 -4.77 -15.40
N ALA A 153 2.34 -5.36 -14.47
CA ALA A 153 3.09 -6.58 -14.72
C ALA A 153 2.19 -7.80 -15.00
N LEU A 154 1.03 -7.90 -14.33
CA LEU A 154 0.09 -9.01 -14.53
C LEU A 154 -0.68 -8.92 -15.87
N TYR A 155 -0.93 -7.71 -16.34
CA TYR A 155 -1.81 -7.49 -17.49
C TYR A 155 -1.08 -7.06 -18.77
N ILE A 156 0.23 -6.78 -18.73
CA ILE A 156 1.02 -6.55 -19.93
C ILE A 156 1.02 -7.79 -20.83
N ARG A 157 0.63 -7.60 -22.09
CA ARG A 157 0.50 -8.67 -23.08
C ARG A 157 0.45 -8.08 -24.50
N PRO A 158 0.74 -8.88 -25.54
CA PRO A 158 0.55 -8.46 -26.94
C PRO A 158 -0.89 -8.02 -27.22
N PRO A 159 -1.12 -7.12 -28.20
CA PRO A 159 -2.45 -6.59 -28.52
C PRO A 159 -3.53 -7.65 -28.76
N ASP A 160 -3.15 -8.77 -29.40
CA ASP A 160 -4.07 -9.84 -29.82
C ASP A 160 -4.22 -10.96 -28.79
N THR A 161 -3.62 -10.81 -27.59
CA THR A 161 -3.78 -11.78 -26.51
C THR A 161 -4.97 -11.38 -25.62
N PRO A 162 -6.03 -12.20 -25.51
CA PRO A 162 -7.16 -11.91 -24.65
C PRO A 162 -6.74 -11.68 -23.19
N PHE A 163 -7.51 -10.86 -22.48
CA PHE A 163 -7.34 -10.70 -21.03
C PHE A 163 -7.78 -11.97 -20.29
N PRO A 164 -7.15 -12.33 -19.17
CA PRO A 164 -7.55 -13.51 -18.41
C PRO A 164 -8.81 -13.18 -17.62
N VAL A 165 -9.51 -14.22 -17.15
CA VAL A 165 -10.55 -14.04 -16.13
C VAL A 165 -9.87 -13.58 -14.84
N THR A 166 -10.36 -12.47 -14.28
CA THR A 166 -9.87 -11.93 -13.01
C THR A 166 -10.91 -12.11 -11.93
N VAL A 167 -10.48 -12.64 -10.78
CA VAL A 167 -11.36 -12.93 -9.66
C VAL A 167 -10.84 -12.22 -8.41
N GLU A 168 -11.71 -11.47 -7.72
CA GLU A 168 -11.47 -10.95 -6.36
C GLU A 168 -12.26 -11.83 -5.38
N PRO A 169 -11.60 -12.77 -4.69
CA PRO A 169 -12.20 -13.48 -3.57
C PRO A 169 -12.14 -12.60 -2.31
N GLY A 170 -13.27 -12.45 -1.64
CA GLY A 170 -13.37 -11.80 -0.33
C GLY A 170 -14.42 -10.69 -0.27
N PRO A 171 -14.53 -10.01 0.89
CA PRO A 171 -15.58 -9.02 1.10
C PRO A 171 -15.35 -7.75 0.29
N GLY A 172 -16.42 -7.23 -0.31
CA GLY A 172 -16.41 -5.98 -1.06
C GLY A 172 -15.92 -6.14 -2.50
N LYS A 173 -15.61 -5.01 -3.14
CA LYS A 173 -15.24 -4.92 -4.58
C LYS A 173 -14.14 -3.89 -4.81
N GLN A 174 -13.29 -3.67 -3.80
CA GLN A 174 -12.35 -2.56 -3.82
C GLN A 174 -11.19 -2.84 -4.78
N LEU A 175 -10.68 -4.07 -4.87
CA LEU A 175 -9.62 -4.40 -5.81
C LEU A 175 -10.12 -4.28 -7.25
N GLY A 176 -11.35 -4.73 -7.53
CA GLY A 176 -12.03 -4.57 -8.82
C GLY A 176 -12.22 -3.10 -9.19
N ALA A 177 -12.63 -2.25 -8.24
CA ALA A 177 -12.74 -0.81 -8.48
C ALA A 177 -11.38 -0.18 -8.84
N MET A 178 -10.29 -0.59 -8.17
CA MET A 178 -8.94 -0.14 -8.50
C MET A 178 -8.46 -0.69 -9.85
N LEU A 179 -8.77 -1.96 -10.16
CA LEU A 179 -8.48 -2.55 -11.46
C LEU A 179 -9.18 -1.79 -12.58
N ARG A 180 -10.44 -1.38 -12.40
CA ARG A 180 -11.16 -0.54 -13.37
C ARG A 180 -10.45 0.78 -13.65
N MET A 181 -9.86 1.39 -12.62
CA MET A 181 -9.11 2.64 -12.75
C MET A 181 -7.76 2.44 -13.43
N ALA A 182 -7.08 1.32 -13.19
CA ALA A 182 -5.75 1.05 -13.75
C ALA A 182 -5.79 0.39 -15.14
N ASN A 183 -6.74 -0.49 -15.41
CA ASN A 183 -6.85 -1.26 -16.64
C ASN A 183 -8.31 -1.67 -16.95
N ARG A 184 -9.00 -0.85 -17.75
CA ARG A 184 -10.40 -1.11 -18.15
C ARG A 184 -10.58 -2.40 -18.96
N LYS A 185 -9.60 -2.78 -19.78
CA LYS A 185 -9.69 -4.01 -20.60
C LYS A 185 -9.66 -5.26 -19.71
N ALA A 186 -8.75 -5.31 -18.75
CA ALA A 186 -8.72 -6.38 -17.75
C ALA A 186 -10.01 -6.43 -16.90
N PHE A 187 -10.51 -5.25 -16.49
CA PHE A 187 -11.74 -5.16 -15.72
C PHE A 187 -12.98 -5.70 -16.46
N ALA A 188 -13.02 -5.71 -17.79
CA ALA A 188 -14.12 -6.31 -18.55
C ALA A 188 -14.27 -7.83 -18.28
N HIS A 189 -13.21 -8.48 -17.79
CA HIS A 189 -13.17 -9.90 -17.44
C HIS A 189 -13.12 -10.15 -15.92
N TYR A 190 -13.40 -9.11 -15.12
CA TYR A 190 -13.38 -9.17 -13.67
C TYR A 190 -14.70 -9.68 -13.07
N ARG A 191 -14.61 -10.48 -12.02
CA ARG A 191 -15.74 -10.91 -11.19
C ARG A 191 -15.36 -10.89 -9.70
N ALA A 192 -16.29 -10.42 -8.87
CA ALA A 192 -16.17 -10.55 -7.42
C ALA A 192 -16.75 -11.90 -6.99
N LEU A 193 -16.08 -12.59 -6.07
CA LEU A 193 -16.64 -13.75 -5.38
C LEU A 193 -16.77 -13.42 -3.90
N GLU A 194 -18.02 -13.37 -3.43
CA GLU A 194 -18.29 -13.33 -2.00
C GLU A 194 -18.03 -14.73 -1.44
N VAL A 195 -17.12 -14.80 -0.46
CA VAL A 195 -16.65 -16.03 0.20
C VAL A 195 -16.81 -15.87 1.69
#